data_AF-D3BGF9-F1
#
_entry.id   AF-D3BGF9-F1
#
_cell.length_a   1.000
_cell.length_b   1.000
_cell.length_c   1.000
_cell.angle_alpha   90.00
_cell.angle_beta   90.00
_cell.angle_gamma   90.00
#
_symmetry.space_group_name_H-M   'P 1'
#
loop_
_entity.id
_entity.type
_entity.pdbx_description
1 polymer ?
#
loop_
_entity_poly.entity_id
_entity_poly.type
_entity_poly.pdbx_seq_one_letter_code
_entity_poly.pdbx_strand_id
1 'polypeptide(L)'
;MGSSYFKGCIFPEEIKMNIKVQPFPKNVVNQELVLDTYLGISTGKDSSGTSTRHYFVLVDIYGESNDEIVLGMEFHLNLPNYGTSLEVGFSSFRGCRSPIHTKLIRLGKIPSVILEGSQQVDCTEPSLLCSGALVRYNFFIKNICKGERVWGSEVNCQKYARFLVQDLQLEWPENISVASDVYPGIVDIFEDFQETIPG
;
A
#
# COMPACT_ATOMS: atom_id res chain seq x y z
N MET A 1 -19.17 6.09 -16.54
CA MET A 1 -20.28 5.37 -15.87
C MET A 1 -19.74 4.87 -14.55
N GLY A 2 -20.35 5.30 -13.43
CA GLY A 2 -19.79 5.17 -12.09
C GLY A 2 -19.78 3.75 -11.55
N SER A 3 -18.64 3.34 -10.98
CA SER A 3 -18.45 2.08 -10.27
C SER A 3 -19.32 2.04 -9.01
N SER A 4 -20.20 1.05 -8.94
CA SER A 4 -21.32 0.93 -8.00
C SER A 4 -20.97 0.29 -6.65
N TYR A 5 -19.68 0.20 -6.26
CA TYR A 5 -19.26 -0.59 -5.10
C TYR A 5 -19.01 0.22 -3.82
N PHE A 6 -19.17 1.55 -3.85
CA PHE A 6 -18.87 2.43 -2.71
C PHE A 6 -20.07 3.26 -2.22
N LYS A 7 -21.31 2.82 -2.48
CA LYS A 7 -22.51 3.44 -1.87
C LYS A 7 -22.54 3.14 -0.37
N GLY A 8 -21.92 4.01 0.43
CA GLY A 8 -22.02 3.95 1.90
C GLY A 8 -20.82 4.49 2.66
N CYS A 9 -19.68 4.71 2.02
CA CYS A 9 -18.51 5.28 2.68
C CYS A 9 -18.62 6.81 2.70
N ILE A 10 -18.89 7.40 3.88
CA ILE A 10 -18.79 8.84 4.10
C ILE A 10 -17.31 9.15 4.32
N PHE A 11 -16.67 9.74 3.31
CA PHE A 11 -15.29 10.21 3.41
C PHE A 11 -15.29 11.69 3.80
N PRO A 12 -14.41 12.13 4.71
CA PRO A 12 -14.13 13.55 4.90
C PRO A 12 -13.65 14.16 3.57
N GLU A 13 -14.11 15.37 3.22
CA GLU A 13 -13.91 16.04 1.92
C GLU A 13 -12.45 16.27 1.50
N GLU A 14 -11.46 15.90 2.30
CA GLU A 14 -10.04 16.21 2.08
C GLU A 14 -9.17 15.03 1.59
N ILE A 15 -9.70 13.79 1.50
CA ILE A 15 -8.91 12.65 1.03
C ILE A 15 -9.22 12.38 -0.45
N LYS A 16 -8.35 12.87 -1.34
CA LYS A 16 -8.36 12.46 -2.76
C LYS A 16 -7.90 11.00 -2.88
N MET A 17 -8.85 10.06 -2.78
CA MET A 17 -8.60 8.67 -3.09
C MET A 17 -8.55 8.46 -4.61
N ASN A 18 -7.35 8.28 -5.18
CA ASN A 18 -7.20 7.75 -6.54
C ASN A 18 -7.41 6.23 -6.53
N ILE A 19 -8.66 5.79 -6.42
CA ILE A 19 -8.99 4.36 -6.50
C ILE A 19 -9.04 3.94 -7.97
N LYS A 20 -7.91 3.42 -8.50
CA LYS A 20 -7.93 2.65 -9.76
C LYS A 20 -8.35 1.22 -9.43
N VAL A 21 -9.64 0.91 -9.58
CA VAL A 21 -10.15 -0.46 -9.39
C VAL A 21 -9.97 -1.24 -10.71
N GLN A 22 -8.95 -2.09 -10.78
CA GLN A 22 -8.94 -3.17 -11.77
C GLN A 22 -9.76 -4.36 -11.22
N PRO A 23 -10.62 -5.00 -12.03
CA PRO A 23 -11.41 -6.15 -11.59
C PRO A 23 -10.52 -7.33 -11.18
N PHE A 24 -10.98 -8.12 -10.19
CA PHE A 24 -10.33 -9.37 -9.77
C PHE A 24 -10.50 -10.45 -10.86
N PRO A 25 -9.44 -11.10 -11.39
CA PRO A 25 -9.56 -12.34 -12.12
C PRO A 25 -10.24 -13.37 -11.23
N LYS A 26 -11.04 -14.23 -11.86
CA LYS A 26 -11.80 -15.28 -11.15
C LYS A 26 -10.93 -16.46 -10.73
N ASN A 27 -9.66 -16.48 -11.15
CA ASN A 27 -8.84 -17.68 -11.11
C ASN A 27 -7.94 -17.64 -9.88
N VAL A 28 -8.35 -18.36 -8.84
CA VAL A 28 -7.46 -18.73 -7.75
C VAL A 28 -6.33 -19.58 -8.33
N VAL A 29 -5.10 -19.13 -8.15
CA VAL A 29 -3.90 -19.84 -8.61
C VAL A 29 -3.45 -20.84 -7.54
N ASN A 30 -3.51 -20.45 -6.27
CA ASN A 30 -3.14 -21.27 -5.13
C ASN A 30 -3.89 -20.84 -3.85
N GLN A 31 -4.80 -21.69 -3.36
CA GLN A 31 -5.56 -21.45 -2.13
C GLN A 31 -4.65 -21.31 -0.88
N GLU A 32 -3.45 -21.87 -0.91
CA GLU A 32 -2.48 -21.72 0.18
C GLU A 32 -1.90 -20.29 0.27
N LEU A 33 -2.15 -19.44 -0.72
CA LEU A 33 -1.69 -18.05 -0.74
C LEU A 33 -2.79 -17.06 -0.36
N VAL A 34 -4.01 -17.52 -0.09
CA VAL A 34 -5.08 -16.67 0.42
C VAL A 34 -4.63 -16.00 1.72
N LEU A 35 -4.74 -14.67 1.73
CA LEU A 35 -4.32 -13.72 2.76
C LEU A 35 -2.81 -13.70 3.05
N ASP A 36 -2.01 -14.28 2.15
CA ASP A 36 -0.56 -14.17 2.25
C ASP A 36 -0.15 -12.73 1.98
N THR A 37 0.67 -12.21 2.88
CA THR A 37 1.02 -10.79 2.96
C THR A 37 2.50 -10.61 2.71
N TYR A 38 2.83 -9.55 2.00
CA TYR A 38 4.17 -9.26 1.49
C TYR A 38 4.56 -7.83 1.83
N LEU A 39 5.82 -7.64 2.25
CA LEU A 39 6.48 -6.34 2.23
C LEU A 39 7.08 -6.13 0.84
N GLY A 40 6.61 -5.12 0.14
CA GLY A 40 7.19 -4.67 -1.11
C GLY A 40 8.20 -3.56 -0.91
N ILE A 41 9.34 -3.68 -1.58
CA ILE A 41 10.40 -2.68 -1.62
C ILE A 41 10.75 -2.44 -3.09
N SER A 42 10.15 -1.40 -3.68
CA SER A 42 10.54 -0.94 -5.01
C SER A 42 11.75 -0.03 -4.91
N THR A 43 12.70 -0.17 -5.83
CA THR A 43 13.87 0.70 -5.90
C THR A 43 13.77 1.58 -7.13
N GLY A 44 13.90 2.89 -6.94
CA GLY A 44 13.97 3.88 -8.00
C GLY A 44 15.23 4.73 -7.92
N LYS A 45 15.30 5.74 -8.77
CA LYS A 45 16.23 6.86 -8.65
C LYS A 45 15.39 8.13 -8.68
N ASP A 46 15.73 9.12 -7.86
CA ASP A 46 15.15 10.46 -7.96
C ASP A 46 15.76 11.24 -9.15
N SER A 47 15.31 12.49 -9.34
CA SER A 47 15.81 13.39 -10.38
C SER A 47 17.30 13.76 -10.23
N SER A 48 17.89 13.54 -9.06
CA SER A 48 19.33 13.72 -8.79
C SER A 48 20.14 12.44 -9.04
N GLY A 49 19.48 11.33 -9.40
CA GLY A 49 20.10 10.02 -9.55
C GLY A 49 20.32 9.29 -8.23
N THR A 50 19.85 9.84 -7.11
CA THR A 50 19.94 9.23 -5.78
C THR A 50 18.96 8.07 -5.70
N SER A 51 19.42 6.92 -5.21
CA SER A 51 18.57 5.75 -5.06
C SER A 51 17.46 6.00 -4.05
N THR A 52 16.22 5.86 -4.50
CA THR A 52 15.03 5.92 -3.65
C THR A 52 14.47 4.51 -3.48
N ARG A 53 13.80 4.28 -2.36
CA ARG A 53 13.00 3.09 -2.07
C ARG A 53 11.57 3.49 -1.78
N HIS A 54 10.62 2.68 -2.25
CA HIS A 54 9.23 2.82 -1.90
C HIS A 54 8.77 1.55 -1.19
N TYR A 55 8.14 1.71 -0.04
CA TYR A 55 7.69 0.61 0.80
C TYR A 55 6.17 0.53 0.78
N PHE A 56 5.65 -0.67 0.61
CA PHE A 56 4.22 -0.95 0.61
C PHE A 56 3.95 -2.33 1.21
N VAL A 57 2.71 -2.53 1.66
CA VAL A 57 2.21 -3.84 2.09
C VAL A 57 1.25 -4.34 1.02
N LEU A 58 1.39 -5.58 0.59
CA LEU A 58 0.50 -6.21 -0.37
C LEU A 58 -0.11 -7.46 0.25
N VAL A 59 -1.44 -7.58 0.19
CA VAL A 59 -2.20 -8.74 0.67
C VAL A 59 -2.81 -9.47 -0.51
N ASP A 60 -2.44 -10.74 -0.72
CA ASP A 60 -3.08 -11.60 -1.71
C ASP A 60 -4.44 -12.06 -1.17
N ILE A 61 -5.52 -11.45 -1.64
CA ILE A 61 -6.86 -11.69 -1.08
C ILE A 61 -7.40 -13.07 -1.48
N TYR A 62 -7.09 -13.55 -2.69
CA TYR A 62 -7.74 -14.72 -3.28
C TYR A 62 -6.78 -15.85 -3.66
N GLY A 63 -5.52 -15.78 -3.27
CA GLY A 63 -4.51 -16.79 -3.63
C GLY A 63 -4.18 -16.72 -5.12
N GLU A 64 -4.03 -15.51 -5.65
CA GLU A 64 -3.80 -15.24 -7.07
C GLU A 64 -2.31 -15.18 -7.43
N SER A 65 -1.43 -15.13 -6.43
CA SER A 65 0.01 -15.05 -6.61
C SER A 65 0.62 -16.39 -7.06
N ASN A 66 1.82 -16.30 -7.62
CA ASN A 66 2.66 -17.44 -7.95
C ASN A 66 4.15 -17.07 -7.76
N ASP A 67 5.06 -17.97 -8.16
CA ASP A 67 6.50 -17.79 -7.98
C ASP A 67 7.08 -16.60 -8.79
N GLU A 68 6.37 -16.14 -9.82
CA GLU A 68 6.82 -15.06 -10.72
C GLU A 68 6.18 -13.72 -10.42
N ILE A 69 4.94 -13.72 -9.93
CA ILE A 69 4.10 -12.54 -9.80
C ILE A 69 3.28 -12.63 -8.51
N VAL A 70 3.31 -11.55 -7.73
CA VAL A 70 2.43 -11.37 -6.57
C VAL A 70 1.32 -10.39 -6.94
N LEU A 71 0.07 -10.82 -6.74
CA LEU A 71 -1.13 -10.04 -7.02
C LEU A 71 -1.93 -9.86 -5.73
N GLY A 72 -2.50 -8.67 -5.54
CA GLY A 72 -3.29 -8.42 -4.35
C GLY A 72 -3.70 -6.98 -4.16
N MET A 73 -4.17 -6.66 -2.95
CA MET A 73 -4.43 -5.29 -2.55
C MET A 73 -3.15 -4.68 -1.98
N GLU A 74 -2.69 -3.61 -2.59
CA GLU A 74 -1.52 -2.85 -2.19
C GLU A 74 -1.93 -1.64 -1.34
N PHE A 75 -1.24 -1.44 -0.21
CA PHE A 75 -1.42 -0.33 0.71
C PHE A 75 -0.12 0.42 0.89
N HIS A 76 -0.12 1.73 0.65
CA HIS A 76 1.06 2.55 0.88
C HIS A 76 0.73 4.01 1.17
N LEU A 77 1.75 4.71 1.68
CA LEU A 77 1.76 6.16 1.85
C LEU A 77 2.53 6.79 0.68
N ASN A 78 1.98 7.81 0.04
CA ASN A 78 2.58 8.45 -1.14
C ASN A 78 2.46 9.99 -1.11
N LEU A 79 3.01 10.66 -2.11
CA LEU A 79 2.84 12.10 -2.34
C LEU A 79 1.84 12.29 -3.49
N PRO A 80 0.59 12.74 -3.23
CA PRO A 80 -0.47 12.78 -4.24
C PRO A 80 -0.28 13.85 -5.32
N ASN A 81 0.51 14.90 -5.05
CA ASN A 81 0.81 15.96 -6.03
C ASN A 81 2.32 16.16 -6.15
N TYR A 82 2.84 15.95 -7.35
CA TYR A 82 4.26 16.08 -7.66
C TYR A 82 4.79 17.50 -7.41
N GLY A 83 5.92 17.59 -6.70
CA GLY A 83 6.84 18.73 -6.75
C GLY A 83 6.45 20.01 -6.01
N THR A 84 5.21 20.17 -5.56
CA THR A 84 4.77 21.39 -4.86
C THR A 84 4.27 21.17 -3.44
N SER A 85 3.75 19.97 -3.14
CA SER A 85 3.29 19.62 -1.79
C SER A 85 4.05 18.40 -1.27
N LEU A 86 4.57 18.54 -0.05
CA LEU A 86 5.10 17.42 0.73
C LEU A 86 4.01 16.74 1.57
N GLU A 87 2.75 17.16 1.44
CA GLU A 87 1.65 16.52 2.15
C GLU A 87 1.47 15.07 1.67
N VAL A 88 1.37 14.14 2.61
CA VAL A 88 1.23 12.71 2.33
C VAL A 88 -0.22 12.33 2.07
N GLY A 89 -0.40 11.38 1.16
CA GLY A 89 -1.66 10.73 0.84
C GLY A 89 -1.58 9.24 1.12
N PHE A 90 -2.75 8.62 1.30
CA PHE A 90 -2.91 7.19 1.36
C PHE A 90 -3.43 6.67 0.03
N SER A 91 -2.90 5.53 -0.42
CA SER A 91 -3.43 4.83 -1.58
C SER A 91 -3.61 3.35 -1.29
N SER A 92 -4.74 2.85 -1.77
CA SER A 92 -5.13 1.44 -1.74
C SER A 92 -5.67 1.08 -3.11
N PHE A 93 -5.01 0.14 -3.78
CA PHE A 93 -5.43 -0.31 -5.09
C PHE A 93 -4.95 -1.73 -5.35
N ARG A 94 -5.52 -2.34 -6.39
CA ARG A 94 -5.11 -3.66 -6.82
C ARG A 94 -3.77 -3.60 -7.54
N GLY A 95 -2.75 -4.21 -6.96
CA GLY A 95 -1.37 -4.24 -7.48
C GLY A 95 -1.00 -5.61 -8.06
N CYS A 96 -0.07 -5.58 -9.01
CA CYS A 96 0.59 -6.75 -9.58
C CYS A 96 2.09 -6.43 -9.63
N ARG A 97 2.91 -7.23 -8.95
CA ARG A 97 4.33 -6.94 -8.75
C ARG A 97 5.18 -8.14 -9.13
N SER A 98 6.20 -7.89 -9.95
CA SER A 98 7.24 -8.87 -10.28
C SER A 98 8.46 -8.67 -9.36
N PRO A 99 9.10 -9.75 -8.89
CA PRO A 99 10.37 -9.72 -8.16
C PRO A 99 11.51 -9.00 -8.91
N ILE A 100 11.40 -8.88 -10.24
CA ILE A 100 12.44 -8.28 -11.11
C ILE A 100 12.66 -6.79 -10.78
N HIS A 101 11.57 -6.06 -10.51
CA HIS A 101 11.61 -4.60 -10.28
C HIS A 101 11.35 -4.22 -8.82
N THR A 102 10.92 -5.18 -8.01
CA THR A 102 10.52 -4.95 -6.63
C THR A 102 10.94 -6.14 -5.80
N LYS A 103 11.68 -5.91 -4.72
CA LYS A 103 11.94 -6.97 -3.75
C LYS A 103 10.66 -7.21 -2.95
N LEU A 104 10.11 -8.41 -3.06
CA LEU A 104 8.96 -8.86 -2.29
C LEU A 104 9.44 -9.80 -1.20
N ILE A 105 9.11 -9.49 0.05
CA ILE A 105 9.45 -10.31 1.21
C ILE A 105 8.13 -10.84 1.78
N ARG A 106 7.95 -12.15 1.74
CA ARG A 106 6.79 -12.81 2.35
C ARG A 106 6.83 -12.60 3.87
N LEU A 107 5.74 -12.11 4.44
CA LEU A 107 5.59 -11.86 5.88
C LEU A 107 4.74 -12.94 6.57
N GLY A 108 4.02 -13.76 5.80
CA GLY A 108 3.08 -14.76 6.29
C GLY A 108 1.63 -14.37 6.05
N LYS A 109 0.70 -15.04 6.71
CA LYS A 109 -0.74 -14.82 6.53
C LYS A 109 -1.31 -13.94 7.63
N ILE A 110 -2.18 -13.02 7.23
CA ILE A 110 -3.08 -12.34 8.17
C ILE A 110 -4.30 -13.22 8.46
N PRO A 111 -4.97 -13.08 9.61
CA PRO A 111 -6.21 -13.78 9.87
C PRO A 111 -7.31 -13.30 8.91
N SER A 112 -8.30 -14.15 8.64
CA SER A 112 -9.46 -13.78 7.80
C SER A 112 -10.33 -12.70 8.41
N VAL A 113 -10.21 -12.48 9.72
CA VAL A 113 -10.89 -11.40 10.43
C VAL A 113 -9.90 -10.72 11.37
N ILE A 114 -9.84 -9.39 11.29
CA ILE A 114 -9.05 -8.55 12.20
C ILE A 114 -10.00 -7.67 13.02
N LEU A 115 -9.63 -7.39 14.27
CA LEU A 115 -10.37 -6.50 15.16
C LEU A 115 -9.89 -5.05 15.00
N GLU A 116 -10.83 -4.16 14.74
CA GLU A 116 -10.62 -2.71 14.74
C GLU A 116 -11.49 -2.08 15.84
N GLY A 117 -10.88 -1.94 17.03
CA GLY A 117 -11.64 -1.56 18.22
C GLY A 117 -12.68 -2.62 18.58
N SER A 118 -13.96 -2.27 18.45
CA SER A 118 -15.08 -3.21 18.66
C SER A 118 -15.62 -3.82 17.35
N GLN A 119 -15.09 -3.44 16.19
CA GLN A 119 -15.55 -3.92 14.89
C GLN A 119 -14.68 -5.08 14.39
N GLN A 120 -15.30 -6.00 13.66
CA GLN A 120 -14.62 -7.06 12.93
C GLN A 120 -14.53 -6.68 11.46
N VAL A 121 -13.33 -6.78 10.89
CA VAL A 121 -13.06 -6.54 9.48
C VAL A 121 -12.73 -7.86 8.82
N ASP A 122 -13.57 -8.27 7.87
CA ASP A 122 -13.32 -9.44 7.03
C ASP A 122 -12.26 -9.09 5.98
N CYS A 123 -11.09 -9.72 6.09
CA CYS A 123 -9.95 -9.48 5.21
C CYS A 123 -10.10 -10.17 3.85
N THR A 124 -11.06 -11.07 3.69
CA THR A 124 -11.38 -11.73 2.41
C THR A 124 -12.27 -10.85 1.53
N GLU A 125 -12.87 -9.80 2.10
CA GLU A 125 -13.68 -8.80 1.40
C GLU A 125 -12.84 -7.55 1.09
N PRO A 126 -12.44 -7.30 -0.18
CA PRO A 126 -11.54 -6.22 -0.54
C PRO A 126 -12.01 -4.83 -0.13
N SER A 127 -13.33 -4.57 -0.17
CA SER A 127 -13.90 -3.29 0.22
C SER A 127 -13.74 -3.02 1.71
N LEU A 128 -13.92 -4.05 2.55
CA LEU A 128 -13.75 -3.97 4.00
C LEU A 128 -12.27 -3.85 4.36
N LEU A 129 -11.40 -4.62 3.69
CA LEU A 129 -9.95 -4.51 3.89
C LEU A 129 -9.43 -3.11 3.52
N CYS A 130 -9.88 -2.54 2.38
CA CYS A 130 -9.57 -1.16 1.99
C CYS A 130 -10.06 -0.13 3.01
N SER A 131 -11.29 -0.29 3.51
CA SER A 131 -11.86 0.61 4.52
C SER A 131 -11.07 0.55 5.82
N GLY A 132 -10.72 -0.65 6.29
CA GLY A 132 -9.88 -0.86 7.46
C GLY A 132 -8.46 -0.29 7.29
N ALA A 133 -7.88 -0.39 6.09
CA ALA A 133 -6.59 0.23 5.80
C ALA A 133 -6.64 1.77 5.86
N LEU A 134 -7.76 2.39 5.44
CA LEU A 134 -7.97 3.83 5.62
C LEU A 134 -8.09 4.22 7.11
N VAL A 135 -8.79 3.40 7.92
CA VAL A 135 -8.88 3.61 9.36
C VAL A 135 -7.49 3.56 10.00
N ARG A 136 -6.67 2.57 9.62
CA ARG A 136 -5.26 2.44 10.02
C ARG A 136 -4.41 3.64 9.60
N TYR A 137 -4.57 4.13 8.37
CA TYR A 137 -3.91 5.35 7.92
C TYR A 137 -4.25 6.55 8.82
N ASN A 138 -5.53 6.79 9.07
CA ASN A 138 -5.97 7.89 9.93
C ASN A 138 -5.44 7.73 11.37
N PHE A 139 -5.41 6.50 11.89
CA PHE A 139 -4.83 6.18 13.18
C PHE A 139 -3.33 6.48 13.22
N PHE A 140 -2.58 6.06 12.19
CA PHE A 140 -1.16 6.31 12.05
C PHE A 140 -0.86 7.81 12.07
N ILE A 141 -1.52 8.58 11.20
CA ILE A 141 -1.33 10.03 11.15
C ILE A 141 -1.67 10.69 12.49
N LYS A 142 -2.82 10.37 13.09
CA LYS A 142 -3.26 11.01 14.32
C LYS A 142 -2.41 10.65 15.54
N ASN A 143 -2.09 9.36 15.72
CA ASN A 143 -1.54 8.85 16.98
C ASN A 143 -0.04 8.57 16.92
N ILE A 144 0.48 8.15 15.76
CA ILE A 144 1.91 7.85 15.58
C ILE A 144 2.64 9.11 15.10
N CYS A 145 2.10 9.79 14.09
CA CYS A 145 2.66 11.02 13.53
C CYS A 145 2.19 12.30 14.24
N LYS A 146 1.35 12.19 15.28
CA LYS A 146 0.82 13.33 16.07
C LYS A 146 0.10 14.40 15.23
N GLY A 147 -0.53 13.97 14.14
CA GLY A 147 -1.22 14.84 13.19
C GLY A 147 -0.33 15.41 12.08
N GLU A 148 0.98 15.13 12.09
CA GLU A 148 1.88 15.53 11.00
C GLU A 148 1.51 14.82 9.70
N ARG A 149 1.47 15.58 8.61
CA ARG A 149 1.16 15.10 7.27
C ARG A 149 2.24 15.46 6.25
N VAL A 150 3.32 16.11 6.66
CA VAL A 150 4.43 16.45 5.77
C VAL A 150 5.43 15.30 5.71
N TRP A 151 5.79 14.89 4.50
CA TRP A 151 6.77 13.85 4.25
C TRP A 151 8.10 14.17 4.94
N GLY A 152 8.61 13.21 5.71
CA GLY A 152 9.83 13.39 6.49
C GLY A 152 10.26 12.15 7.23
N SER A 153 11.18 12.33 8.18
CA SER A 153 11.70 11.22 9.01
C SER A 153 10.58 10.54 9.81
N GLU A 154 9.57 11.30 10.25
CA GLU A 154 8.43 10.78 11.02
C GLU A 154 7.27 10.27 10.16
N VAL A 155 7.10 10.80 8.96
CA VAL A 155 5.97 10.50 8.07
C VAL A 155 6.51 10.09 6.71
N ASN A 156 6.69 8.78 6.52
CA ASN A 156 7.17 8.20 5.26
C ASN A 156 6.62 6.78 5.05
N CYS A 157 6.75 6.29 3.81
CA CYS A 157 6.23 4.98 3.42
C CYS A 157 6.84 3.80 4.19
N GLN A 158 8.11 3.88 4.63
CA GLN A 158 8.73 2.81 5.40
C GLN A 158 8.13 2.70 6.81
N LYS A 159 8.01 3.83 7.52
CA LYS A 159 7.39 3.88 8.85
C LYS A 159 5.93 3.42 8.80
N TYR A 160 5.19 3.85 7.78
CA TYR A 160 3.80 3.42 7.59
C TYR A 160 3.70 1.92 7.30
N ALA A 161 4.53 1.38 6.39
CA ALA A 161 4.55 -0.04 6.11
C ALA A 161 4.88 -0.86 7.37
N ARG A 162 5.86 -0.43 8.17
CA ARG A 162 6.19 -1.08 9.45
C ARG A 162 5.01 -1.06 10.43
N PHE A 163 4.35 0.09 10.56
CA PHE A 163 3.15 0.21 11.39
C PHE A 163 2.09 -0.80 10.93
N LEU A 164 1.79 -0.88 9.62
CA LEU A 164 0.82 -1.84 9.09
C LEU A 164 1.22 -3.28 9.38
N VAL A 165 2.47 -3.66 9.14
CA VAL A 165 2.97 -5.02 9.42
C VAL A 165 2.73 -5.40 10.88
N GLN A 166 3.06 -4.51 11.82
CA GLN A 166 2.87 -4.76 13.25
C GLN A 166 1.40 -4.78 13.66
N ASP A 167 0.59 -3.88 13.12
CA ASP A 167 -0.85 -3.82 13.41
C ASP A 167 -1.60 -5.06 12.89
N LEU A 168 -1.13 -5.62 11.77
CA LEU A 168 -1.59 -6.89 11.20
C LEU A 168 -1.03 -8.13 11.92
N GLN A 169 -0.31 -7.96 13.04
CA GLN A 169 0.32 -9.02 13.84
C GLN A 169 1.34 -9.86 13.05
N LEU A 170 2.01 -9.25 12.08
CA LEU A 170 3.10 -9.84 11.32
C LEU A 170 4.46 -9.35 11.84
N GLU A 171 5.52 -10.09 11.53
CA GLU A 171 6.87 -9.73 11.94
C GLU A 171 7.56 -8.86 10.88
N TRP A 172 8.17 -7.75 11.33
CA TRP A 172 9.01 -6.94 10.46
C TRP A 172 10.34 -7.68 10.19
N PRO A 173 10.79 -7.82 8.93
CA PRO A 173 12.03 -8.53 8.64
C PRO A 173 13.26 -7.91 9.31
N GLU A 174 14.00 -8.69 10.10
CA GLU A 174 15.16 -8.22 10.87
C GLU A 174 16.28 -7.62 10.00
N ASN A 175 16.38 -8.07 8.76
CA ASN A 175 17.38 -7.62 7.79
C ASN A 175 17.03 -6.28 7.10
N ILE A 176 15.89 -5.68 7.42
CA ILE A 176 15.49 -4.36 6.89
C ILE A 176 15.60 -3.33 8.01
N SER A 177 16.70 -2.58 8.01
CA SER A 177 16.86 -1.44 8.89
C SER A 177 15.80 -0.37 8.57
N VAL A 178 15.16 0.12 9.62
CA VAL A 178 14.28 1.29 9.51
C VAL A 178 15.19 2.49 9.43
N ALA A 179 15.10 3.24 8.34
CA ALA A 179 15.96 4.41 8.15
C ALA A 179 15.72 5.40 9.30
N SER A 180 16.77 5.65 10.07
CA SER A 180 16.84 6.78 10.99
C SER A 180 17.44 7.98 10.24
N ASP A 181 16.65 9.05 10.20
CA ASP A 181 17.07 10.46 10.14
C ASP A 181 17.63 11.08 8.85
N VAL A 182 17.92 10.35 7.77
CA VAL A 182 18.15 10.99 6.46
C VAL A 182 17.57 10.14 5.33
N TYR A 183 16.32 10.43 4.98
CA TYR A 183 15.78 10.02 3.68
C TYR A 183 15.86 11.24 2.76
N PRO A 184 16.85 11.34 1.86
CA PRO A 184 16.82 12.36 0.83
C PRO A 184 15.58 12.07 -0.01
N GLY A 185 14.69 13.05 -0.06
CA GLY A 185 13.32 12.83 -0.46
C GLY A 185 13.14 12.44 -1.92
N ILE A 186 11.85 12.28 -2.23
CA ILE A 186 11.25 12.78 -3.46
C ILE A 186 11.28 11.82 -4.69
N VAL A 187 10.05 11.35 -4.96
CA VAL A 187 9.42 10.82 -6.18
C VAL A 187 9.51 9.30 -6.45
N ASP A 188 8.32 8.69 -6.40
CA ASP A 188 7.90 7.55 -7.25
C ASP A 188 7.97 8.02 -8.71
N ILE A 189 9.13 7.87 -9.36
CA ILE A 189 9.31 8.22 -10.77
C ILE A 189 8.83 7.04 -11.63
N PHE A 190 7.63 7.21 -12.24
CA PHE A 190 7.14 6.80 -13.59
C PHE A 190 7.52 5.38 -14.13
N GLU A 191 6.64 4.51 -14.66
CA GLU A 191 5.68 4.56 -15.80
C GLU A 191 4.78 3.29 -15.72
N ASP A 192 3.48 3.30 -16.06
CA ASP A 192 2.99 3.00 -17.42
C ASP A 192 1.59 3.61 -17.67
N PHE A 193 1.49 4.55 -18.61
CA PHE A 193 0.80 4.38 -19.90
C PHE A 193 0.79 5.74 -20.61
N GLN A 194 1.74 5.90 -21.54
CA GLN A 194 1.39 6.55 -22.80
C GLN A 194 0.46 5.59 -23.53
N GLU A 195 -0.80 5.98 -23.76
CA GLU A 195 -1.41 5.63 -25.03
C GLU A 195 -1.08 6.75 -25.99
N THR A 196 -0.08 6.48 -26.83
CA THR A 196 0.02 7.05 -28.16
C THR A 196 -1.33 6.89 -28.87
N ILE A 197 -2.00 7.99 -29.20
CA ILE A 197 -2.90 7.99 -30.34
C ILE A 197 -2.08 8.50 -31.53
N PRO A 198 -1.80 7.65 -32.55
CA PRO A 198 -1.29 8.10 -33.82
C PRO A 198 -2.45 8.74 -34.62
N GLY A 199 -2.21 9.92 -35.20
CA GLY A 199 -3.14 10.62 -36.07
C GLY A 199 -2.82 12.10 -36.16
#